data_AF-A0AAN1XWE6-F1
#
_entry.id   AF-A0AAN1XWE6-F1
#
_cell.length_a   1.000
_cell.length_b   1.000
_cell.length_c   1.000
_cell.angle_alpha   90.00
_cell.angle_beta   90.00
_cell.angle_gamma   90.00
#
_symmetry.space_group_name_H-M   'P 1'
#
loop_
_entity.id
_entity.type
_entity.pdbx_description
1 polymer ?
#
loop_
_entity_poly.entity_id
_entity_poly.type
_entity_poly.pdbx_seq_one_letter_code
_entity_poly.pdbx_strand_id
1 'polypeptide(L)'
;MTLSPEITQLHASAYRDPAQLPPGAVLVVGTGSSGCQIAEELHRSNRRVYLSVGRHQRVRRRYRGRDIMFWLVATGRFDRTLDSFPGRVMPPPVVITGVDGGHDIDLRRFAGDGMVLLGRVTEGAGSTLAFRDDVNEVLALADRSAADFDAAVEAYVRDARDDEFEEADLEPSVPMRLRDFRTPSSLDLKDAGVASVIWCTGYAFDLDWVRLPIFDDRGTPVQQRGVTSAPGLYFLGLHWMHTFKSGTLFGVGDDAAYLAQHIAQTAAS
;
A
#
# COMPACT_ATOMS: atom_id res chain seq x y z
N MET A 1 20.68 8.13 -2.28
CA MET A 1 20.78 7.05 -3.29
C MET A 1 21.02 7.72 -4.63
N THR A 2 22.09 7.37 -5.35
CA THR A 2 22.47 8.07 -6.58
C THR A 2 22.79 7.04 -7.66
N LEU A 3 21.83 6.80 -8.55
CA LEU A 3 22.01 5.88 -9.67
C LEU A 3 22.60 6.57 -10.90
N SER A 4 23.20 5.77 -11.78
CA SER A 4 23.73 6.21 -13.07
C SER A 4 22.66 6.91 -13.90
N PRO A 5 22.97 8.04 -14.56
CA PRO A 5 22.02 8.76 -15.41
C PRO A 5 21.61 7.97 -16.66
N GLU A 6 22.35 6.90 -17.00
CA GLU A 6 21.98 5.98 -18.09
C GLU A 6 20.76 5.12 -17.76
N ILE A 7 20.40 4.99 -16.48
CA ILE A 7 19.22 4.25 -16.03
C ILE A 7 18.06 5.22 -15.92
N THR A 8 17.03 5.04 -16.76
CA THR A 8 15.82 5.87 -16.71
C THR A 8 15.12 5.68 -15.37
N GLN A 9 14.83 6.77 -14.67
CA GLN A 9 14.16 6.75 -13.38
C GLN A 9 12.89 7.58 -13.44
N LEU A 10 11.77 6.98 -13.00
CA LEU A 10 10.47 7.63 -12.98
C LEU A 10 9.82 7.40 -11.62
N HIS A 11 9.11 8.40 -11.10
CA HIS A 11 8.13 8.15 -10.05
C HIS A 11 6.86 7.57 -10.68
N ALA A 12 6.09 6.77 -9.93
CA ALA A 12 4.84 6.18 -10.40
C ALA A 12 3.85 7.21 -10.98
N SER A 13 3.84 8.45 -10.48
CA SER A 13 3.00 9.55 -11.02
C SER A 13 3.36 9.98 -12.45
N ALA A 14 4.60 9.76 -12.87
CA ALA A 14 5.08 10.09 -14.20
C ALA A 14 4.92 8.92 -15.18
N TYR A 15 4.66 7.72 -14.69
CA TYR A 15 4.43 6.55 -15.52
C TYR A 15 3.06 6.62 -16.21
N ARG A 16 3.02 6.49 -17.54
CA ARG A 16 1.80 6.39 -18.35
C ARG A 16 1.53 5.00 -18.90
N ASP A 17 2.53 4.37 -19.52
CA ASP A 17 2.40 3.08 -20.20
C ASP A 17 3.78 2.41 -20.43
N PRO A 18 3.84 1.12 -20.82
CA PRO A 18 5.10 0.41 -21.07
C PRO A 18 5.95 0.95 -22.22
N ALA A 19 5.35 1.57 -23.24
CA ALA A 19 6.05 2.04 -24.44
C ALA A 19 6.87 3.31 -24.18
N GLN A 20 6.58 4.05 -23.11
CA GLN A 20 7.38 5.21 -22.68
C GLN A 20 8.79 4.82 -22.19
N LEU A 21 9.01 3.55 -21.83
CA LEU A 21 10.26 3.09 -21.23
C LEU A 21 11.24 2.61 -22.31
N PRO A 22 12.55 2.93 -22.18
CA PRO A 22 13.57 2.39 -23.08
C PRO A 22 13.54 0.85 -23.09
N PRO A 23 13.97 0.18 -24.17
CA PRO A 23 14.05 -1.27 -24.22
C PRO A 23 14.90 -1.86 -23.07
N GLY A 24 14.46 -2.97 -22.48
CA GLY A 24 15.18 -3.67 -21.39
C GLY A 24 14.29 -4.18 -20.26
N ALA A 25 14.89 -4.74 -19.22
CA ALA A 25 14.18 -5.09 -17.99
C ALA A 25 13.77 -3.81 -17.21
N VAL A 26 12.78 -3.95 -16.34
CA VAL A 26 12.30 -2.86 -15.49
C VAL A 26 12.33 -3.29 -14.04
N LEU A 27 12.86 -2.45 -13.16
CA LEU A 27 12.75 -2.58 -11.72
C LEU A 27 11.63 -1.69 -11.21
N VAL A 28 10.63 -2.27 -10.56
CA VAL A 28 9.59 -1.54 -9.83
C VAL A 28 9.93 -1.59 -8.35
N VAL A 29 10.02 -0.43 -7.69
CA VAL A 29 10.37 -0.32 -6.27
C VAL A 29 9.16 0.08 -5.45
N GLY A 30 8.66 -0.86 -4.66
CA GLY A 30 7.49 -0.67 -3.80
C GLY A 30 6.26 -1.42 -4.33
N THR A 31 5.54 -2.06 -3.40
CA THR A 31 4.39 -2.94 -3.69
C THR A 31 3.08 -2.38 -3.16
N GLY A 32 2.93 -1.05 -3.12
CA GLY A 32 1.59 -0.45 -3.00
C GLY A 32 0.72 -0.78 -4.21
N SER A 33 -0.53 -0.32 -4.23
CA SER A 33 -1.45 -0.59 -5.36
C SER A 33 -0.86 -0.23 -6.72
N SER A 34 -0.32 0.98 -6.88
CA SER A 34 0.31 1.40 -8.15
C SER A 34 1.52 0.52 -8.50
N GLY A 35 2.34 0.14 -7.52
CA GLY A 35 3.52 -0.70 -7.77
C GLY A 35 3.16 -2.09 -8.28
N CYS A 36 2.14 -2.72 -7.69
CA CYS A 36 1.65 -4.03 -8.14
C CYS A 36 1.00 -3.94 -9.53
N GLN A 37 0.18 -2.92 -9.78
CA GLN A 37 -0.49 -2.72 -11.06
C GLN A 37 0.51 -2.44 -12.20
N ILE A 38 1.48 -1.55 -11.97
CA ILE A 38 2.53 -1.24 -12.95
C ILE A 38 3.39 -2.47 -13.22
N ALA A 39 3.78 -3.23 -12.18
CA ALA A 39 4.56 -4.45 -12.35
C ALA A 39 3.80 -5.49 -13.20
N GLU A 40 2.50 -5.68 -12.94
CA GLU A 40 1.64 -6.58 -13.69
C GLU A 40 1.48 -6.14 -15.16
N GLU A 41 1.22 -4.85 -15.42
CA GLU A 41 1.10 -4.29 -16.77
C GLU A 41 2.39 -4.47 -17.58
N LEU A 42 3.54 -4.17 -16.98
CA LEU A 42 4.84 -4.34 -17.62
C LEU A 42 5.11 -5.81 -17.97
N HIS A 43 4.77 -6.72 -17.06
CA HIS A 43 4.95 -8.15 -17.28
C HIS A 43 4.02 -8.68 -18.38
N ARG A 44 2.74 -8.29 -18.39
CA ARG A 44 1.79 -8.59 -19.47
C ARG A 44 2.25 -8.03 -20.82
N SER A 45 3.03 -6.95 -20.79
CA SER A 45 3.68 -6.36 -21.97
C SER A 45 5.00 -7.02 -22.36
N ASN A 46 5.26 -8.24 -21.87
CA ASN A 46 6.46 -9.05 -22.13
C ASN A 46 7.78 -8.40 -21.67
N ARG A 47 7.75 -7.49 -20.68
CA ARG A 47 8.97 -6.97 -20.06
C ARG A 47 9.44 -7.94 -18.97
N ARG A 48 10.76 -8.09 -18.83
CA ARG A 48 11.35 -8.71 -17.64
C ARG A 48 11.19 -7.74 -16.47
N VAL A 49 10.49 -8.17 -15.43
CA VAL A 49 10.19 -7.33 -14.25
C VAL A 49 10.93 -7.83 -13.02
N TYR A 50 11.63 -6.92 -12.38
CA TYR A 50 12.13 -7.04 -11.01
C TYR A 50 11.22 -6.22 -10.10
N LEU A 51 10.78 -6.77 -8.97
CA LEU A 51 9.86 -6.12 -8.05
C LEU A 51 10.46 -6.09 -6.65
N SER A 52 10.88 -4.91 -6.18
CA SER A 52 11.32 -4.72 -4.79
C SER A 52 10.10 -4.62 -3.87
N VAL A 53 10.00 -5.61 -2.98
CA VAL A 53 8.83 -5.86 -2.14
C VAL A 53 8.88 -4.97 -0.89
N GLY A 54 7.79 -4.24 -0.67
CA GLY A 54 7.56 -3.46 0.54
C GLY A 54 6.55 -4.13 1.47
N ARG A 55 6.55 -3.74 2.75
CA ARG A 55 5.52 -4.18 3.69
C ARG A 55 4.13 -3.80 3.15
N HIS A 56 3.25 -4.77 3.08
CA HIS A 56 1.87 -4.61 2.64
C HIS A 56 0.98 -5.62 3.34
N GLN A 57 -0.32 -5.35 3.32
CA GLN A 57 -1.35 -6.32 3.66
C GLN A 57 -2.01 -6.78 2.36
N ARG A 58 -2.35 -8.06 2.28
CA ARG A 58 -3.17 -8.60 1.20
C ARG A 58 -4.52 -9.02 1.76
N VAL A 59 -5.53 -8.92 0.92
CA VAL A 59 -6.92 -9.27 1.22
C VAL A 59 -7.51 -9.91 -0.02
N ARG A 60 -8.55 -10.72 0.15
CA ARG A 60 -9.37 -11.16 -0.98
C ARG A 60 -10.16 -9.98 -1.51
N ARG A 61 -10.12 -9.76 -2.83
CA ARG A 61 -10.89 -8.73 -3.51
C ARG A 61 -12.38 -9.00 -3.41
N ARG A 62 -12.78 -10.27 -3.55
CA ARG A 62 -14.15 -10.75 -3.37
C ARG A 62 -14.14 -11.93 -2.43
N TYR A 63 -15.03 -11.92 -1.45
CA TYR A 63 -15.20 -13.03 -0.53
C TYR A 63 -16.67 -13.11 -0.09
N ARG A 64 -17.21 -14.33 0.10
CA ARG A 64 -18.61 -14.53 0.53
C ARG A 64 -19.60 -13.69 -0.30
N GLY A 65 -19.47 -13.73 -1.63
CA GLY A 65 -20.33 -13.00 -2.58
C GLY A 65 -20.22 -11.46 -2.59
N ARG A 66 -19.33 -10.88 -1.78
CA ARG A 66 -19.22 -9.41 -1.63
C ARG A 66 -17.81 -8.89 -1.90
N ASP A 67 -17.77 -7.61 -2.26
CA ASP A 67 -16.54 -6.86 -2.48
C ASP A 67 -15.81 -6.57 -1.16
N ILE A 68 -14.48 -6.50 -1.19
CA ILE A 68 -13.65 -6.09 -0.05
C ILE A 68 -14.10 -4.76 0.58
N MET A 69 -14.57 -3.78 -0.19
CA MET A 69 -15.04 -2.51 0.36
C MET A 69 -16.26 -2.68 1.25
N PHE A 70 -17.19 -3.59 0.89
CA PHE A 70 -18.32 -3.96 1.74
C PHE A 70 -17.82 -4.54 3.06
N TRP A 71 -16.89 -5.50 3.00
CA TRP A 71 -16.38 -6.15 4.20
C TRP A 71 -15.57 -5.21 5.10
N LEU A 72 -14.84 -4.26 4.55
CA LEU A 72 -14.13 -3.24 5.34
C LEU A 72 -15.08 -2.35 6.14
N VAL A 73 -16.28 -2.07 5.60
CA VAL A 73 -17.36 -1.38 6.33
C VAL A 73 -18.01 -2.32 7.35
N ALA A 74 -18.49 -3.48 6.90
CA ALA A 74 -19.24 -4.43 7.73
C ALA A 74 -18.46 -4.91 8.97
N THR A 75 -17.16 -5.16 8.80
CA THR A 75 -16.27 -5.59 9.90
C THR A 75 -15.74 -4.42 10.76
N GLY A 76 -16.22 -3.18 10.53
CA GLY A 76 -15.82 -1.98 11.26
C GLY A 76 -14.35 -1.58 11.07
N ARG A 77 -13.66 -2.14 10.06
CA ARG A 77 -12.24 -1.86 9.83
C ARG A 77 -11.98 -0.44 9.37
N PHE A 78 -12.90 0.15 8.59
CA PHE A 78 -12.77 1.55 8.19
C PHE A 78 -12.85 2.53 9.37
N ASP A 79 -13.55 2.16 10.44
CA ASP A 79 -13.73 3.01 11.62
C ASP A 79 -12.67 2.80 12.71
N ARG A 80 -11.71 1.89 12.48
CA ARG A 80 -10.58 1.69 13.41
C ARG A 80 -9.72 2.94 13.48
N THR A 81 -9.34 3.33 14.70
CA THR A 81 -8.40 4.41 14.96
C THR A 81 -6.98 3.87 15.17
N LEU A 82 -5.96 4.75 15.11
CA LEU A 82 -4.58 4.37 15.42
C LEU A 82 -4.40 3.82 16.83
N ASP A 83 -5.28 4.19 17.77
CA ASP A 83 -5.22 3.71 19.15
C ASP A 83 -5.50 2.19 19.26
N SER A 84 -6.11 1.60 18.22
CA SER A 84 -6.29 0.14 18.13
C SER A 84 -5.02 -0.62 17.74
N PHE A 85 -3.92 0.06 17.39
CA PHE A 85 -2.65 -0.55 17.01
C PHE A 85 -1.58 -0.37 18.09
N PRO A 86 -0.79 -1.41 18.40
CA PRO A 86 0.31 -1.31 19.34
C PRO A 86 1.26 -0.15 18.99
N GLY A 87 1.53 0.71 19.98
CA GLY A 87 2.41 1.87 19.81
C GLY A 87 1.86 2.96 18.87
N ARG A 88 0.56 2.93 18.53
CA ARG A 88 -0.10 3.86 17.59
C ARG A 88 0.60 3.92 16.22
N VAL A 89 1.19 2.80 15.80
CA VAL A 89 1.90 2.70 14.52
C VAL A 89 0.92 2.36 13.42
N MET A 90 0.94 3.14 12.33
CA MET A 90 0.15 2.84 11.13
C MET A 90 0.45 1.42 10.62
N PRO A 91 -0.58 0.60 10.34
CA PRO A 91 -0.37 -0.69 9.71
C PRO A 91 0.14 -0.50 8.27
N PRO A 92 0.80 -1.52 7.68
CA PRO A 92 1.13 -1.51 6.27
C PRO A 92 -0.12 -1.32 5.39
N PRO A 93 0.00 -0.70 4.20
CA PRO A 93 -1.14 -0.47 3.32
C PRO A 93 -1.75 -1.78 2.84
N VAL A 94 -3.08 -1.80 2.72
CA VAL A 94 -3.81 -2.88 2.04
C VAL A 94 -3.69 -2.68 0.54
N VAL A 95 -3.23 -3.70 -0.18
CA VAL A 95 -3.08 -3.65 -1.63
C VAL A 95 -4.34 -4.20 -2.28
N ILE A 96 -4.99 -3.36 -3.09
CA ILE A 96 -6.23 -3.68 -3.82
C ILE A 96 -6.07 -3.11 -5.23
N THR A 97 -6.57 -3.86 -6.22
CA THR A 97 -6.65 -3.41 -7.61
C THR A 97 -8.10 -3.32 -8.08
N GLY A 98 -8.40 -2.31 -8.89
CA GLY A 98 -9.65 -2.18 -9.64
C GLY A 98 -9.50 -2.52 -11.13
N VAL A 99 -8.28 -2.80 -11.60
CA VAL A 99 -8.01 -3.19 -12.99
C VAL A 99 -8.79 -4.46 -13.32
N ASP A 100 -9.38 -4.53 -14.51
CA ASP A 100 -10.19 -5.67 -14.98
C ASP A 100 -11.34 -6.08 -14.03
N GLY A 101 -11.93 -5.10 -13.33
CA GLY A 101 -12.97 -5.36 -12.32
C GLY A 101 -12.43 -5.80 -10.96
N GLY A 102 -11.11 -5.86 -10.82
CA GLY A 102 -10.38 -6.17 -9.60
C GLY A 102 -10.24 -7.66 -9.34
N HIS A 103 -9.04 -8.04 -8.89
CA HIS A 103 -8.65 -9.40 -8.53
C HIS A 103 -7.73 -9.39 -7.31
N ASP A 104 -7.47 -10.57 -6.76
CA ASP A 104 -6.52 -10.74 -5.67
C ASP A 104 -5.10 -10.41 -6.13
N ILE A 105 -4.38 -9.63 -5.34
CA ILE A 105 -2.95 -9.40 -5.53
C ILE A 105 -2.17 -10.35 -4.63
N ASP A 106 -1.50 -11.32 -5.25
CA ASP A 106 -0.57 -12.23 -4.60
C ASP A 106 0.80 -12.17 -5.29
N LEU A 107 1.79 -11.63 -4.59
CA LEU A 107 3.14 -11.49 -5.13
C LEU A 107 3.83 -12.85 -5.37
N ARG A 108 3.38 -13.93 -4.73
CA ARG A 108 3.87 -15.27 -5.06
C ARG A 108 3.42 -15.68 -6.44
N ARG A 109 2.19 -15.34 -6.82
CA ARG A 109 1.69 -15.55 -8.19
C ARG A 109 2.51 -14.76 -9.19
N PHE A 110 2.82 -13.49 -8.91
CA PHE A 110 3.71 -12.70 -9.76
C PHE A 110 5.08 -13.38 -9.98
N ALA A 111 5.64 -13.98 -8.93
CA ALA A 111 6.88 -14.73 -9.06
C ALA A 111 6.72 -16.04 -9.85
N GLY A 112 5.63 -16.77 -9.63
CA GLY A 112 5.28 -17.98 -10.40
C GLY A 112 5.07 -17.70 -11.89
N ASP A 113 4.54 -16.51 -12.23
CA ASP A 113 4.34 -16.04 -13.60
C ASP A 113 5.66 -15.53 -14.24
N GLY A 114 6.73 -15.39 -13.44
CA GLY A 114 8.09 -15.15 -13.94
C GLY A 114 8.70 -13.79 -13.57
N MET A 115 8.07 -13.00 -12.69
CA MET A 115 8.70 -11.82 -12.10
C MET A 115 9.78 -12.22 -11.09
N VAL A 116 10.80 -11.37 -10.90
CA VAL A 116 11.82 -11.56 -9.88
C VAL A 116 11.49 -10.69 -8.66
N LEU A 117 11.17 -11.32 -7.53
CA LEU A 117 10.99 -10.59 -6.28
C LEU A 117 12.36 -10.26 -5.68
N LEU A 118 12.49 -9.04 -5.19
CA LEU A 118 13.65 -8.53 -4.46
C LEU A 118 13.17 -7.97 -3.12
N GLY A 119 14.02 -7.95 -2.11
CA GLY A 119 13.66 -7.35 -0.83
C GLY A 119 13.62 -5.83 -0.88
N ARG A 120 13.53 -5.20 0.29
CA ARG A 120 13.51 -3.74 0.40
C ARG A 120 14.85 -3.15 -0.08
N VAL A 121 14.81 -2.20 -1.01
CA VAL A 121 16.00 -1.38 -1.36
C VAL A 121 16.52 -0.66 -0.11
N THR A 122 17.81 -0.84 0.19
CA THR A 122 18.48 -0.17 1.33
C THR A 122 19.44 0.90 0.86
N GLU A 123 20.20 0.62 -0.20
CA GLU A 123 21.26 1.49 -0.70
C GLU A 123 21.36 1.40 -2.23
N GLY A 124 22.04 2.36 -2.83
CA GLY A 124 22.23 2.40 -4.27
C GLY A 124 23.24 3.44 -4.72
N ALA A 125 24.18 3.00 -5.56
CA ALA A 125 25.25 3.82 -6.12
C ALA A 125 25.61 3.32 -7.54
N GLY A 126 25.67 4.24 -8.50
CA GLY A 126 25.98 3.90 -9.88
C GLY A 126 24.92 2.97 -10.48
N SER A 127 25.30 1.75 -10.89
CA SER A 127 24.36 0.74 -11.38
C SER A 127 23.93 -0.27 -10.33
N THR A 128 24.49 -0.26 -9.12
CA THR A 128 24.23 -1.30 -8.14
C THR A 128 23.20 -0.85 -7.10
N LEU A 129 22.25 -1.73 -6.79
CA LEU A 129 21.33 -1.62 -5.66
C LEU A 129 21.58 -2.71 -4.64
N ALA A 130 21.43 -2.38 -3.36
CA ALA A 130 21.42 -3.34 -2.26
C ALA A 130 19.99 -3.54 -1.75
N PHE A 131 19.70 -4.78 -1.36
CA PHE A 131 18.39 -5.21 -0.88
C PHE A 131 18.51 -5.92 0.45
N ARG A 132 17.52 -5.71 1.32
CA ARG A 132 17.36 -6.53 2.52
C ARG A 132 16.92 -7.95 2.13
N ASP A 133 17.32 -8.94 2.91
CA ASP A 133 16.80 -10.31 2.80
C ASP A 133 15.49 -10.46 3.61
N ASP A 134 14.42 -9.78 3.16
CA ASP A 134 13.14 -9.69 3.89
C ASP A 134 11.92 -10.15 3.10
N VAL A 135 12.08 -10.64 1.85
CA VAL A 135 10.93 -11.00 1.00
C VAL A 135 10.04 -12.05 1.67
N ASN A 136 10.61 -13.15 2.16
CA ASN A 136 9.82 -14.22 2.76
C ASN A 136 9.09 -13.76 4.04
N GLU A 137 9.73 -12.90 4.84
CA GLU A 137 9.12 -12.32 6.04
C GLU A 137 7.92 -11.44 5.67
N VAL A 138 8.09 -10.56 4.68
CA VAL A 138 7.05 -9.64 4.21
C VAL A 138 5.87 -10.41 3.62
N LEU A 139 6.12 -11.45 2.81
CA LEU A 139 5.06 -12.28 2.23
C LEU A 139 4.31 -13.08 3.30
N ALA A 140 5.01 -13.61 4.31
CA ALA A 140 4.38 -14.28 5.44
C ALA A 140 3.52 -13.33 6.28
N LEU A 141 3.92 -12.06 6.42
CA LEU A 141 3.09 -11.03 7.07
C LEU A 141 1.83 -10.73 6.26
N ALA A 142 1.95 -10.63 4.94
CA ALA A 142 0.79 -10.45 4.07
C ALA A 142 -0.20 -11.63 4.20
N ASP A 143 0.29 -12.87 4.24
CA ASP A 143 -0.55 -14.05 4.44
C ASP A 143 -1.31 -14.04 5.76
N ARG A 144 -0.64 -13.67 6.85
CA ARG A 144 -1.31 -13.50 8.16
C ARG A 144 -2.39 -12.44 8.09
N SER A 145 -2.11 -11.30 7.45
CA SER A 145 -3.10 -10.24 7.30
C SER A 145 -4.34 -10.66 6.50
N ALA A 146 -4.18 -11.53 5.50
CA ALA A 146 -5.29 -12.09 4.74
C ALA A 146 -6.12 -13.06 5.59
N ALA A 147 -5.46 -13.98 6.32
CA ALA A 147 -6.13 -14.91 7.20
C ALA A 147 -6.90 -14.19 8.33
N ASP A 148 -6.30 -13.14 8.92
CA ASP A 148 -6.96 -12.29 9.93
C ASP A 148 -8.15 -11.53 9.33
N PHE A 149 -8.05 -11.13 8.05
CA PHE A 149 -9.15 -10.51 7.32
C PHE A 149 -10.32 -11.47 7.16
N ASP A 150 -10.03 -12.65 6.63
CA ASP A 150 -10.98 -13.72 6.39
C ASP A 150 -11.67 -14.16 7.68
N ALA A 151 -10.92 -14.38 8.75
CA ALA A 151 -11.47 -14.78 10.05
C ALA A 151 -12.48 -13.76 10.62
N ALA A 152 -12.23 -12.47 10.39
CA ALA A 152 -13.16 -11.42 10.81
C ALA A 152 -14.42 -11.36 9.94
N VAL A 153 -14.32 -11.67 8.64
CA VAL A 153 -15.51 -11.84 7.79
C VAL A 153 -16.32 -13.04 8.25
N GLU A 154 -15.67 -14.18 8.52
CA GLU A 154 -16.36 -15.37 9.04
C GLU A 154 -17.04 -15.13 10.38
N ALA A 155 -16.41 -14.37 11.28
CA ALA A 155 -17.03 -13.97 12.54
C ALA A 155 -18.27 -13.11 12.30
N TYR A 156 -18.18 -12.12 11.41
CA TYR A 156 -19.32 -11.27 11.05
C TYR A 156 -20.48 -12.08 10.47
N VAL A 157 -20.22 -12.98 9.49
CA VAL A 157 -21.25 -13.80 8.86
C VAL A 157 -21.95 -14.70 9.88
N ARG A 158 -21.18 -15.34 10.78
CA ARG A 158 -21.71 -16.18 11.85
C ARG A 158 -22.63 -15.40 12.79
N ASP A 159 -22.26 -14.17 13.12
CA ASP A 159 -23.02 -13.31 14.03
C ASP A 159 -24.26 -12.71 13.37
N ALA A 160 -24.17 -12.34 12.09
CA ALA A 160 -25.27 -11.79 11.30
C ALA A 160 -26.39 -12.82 11.06
N ARG A 161 -26.05 -14.12 10.99
CA ARG A 161 -26.98 -15.23 10.65
C ARG A 161 -27.77 -14.97 9.37
N ASP A 162 -27.06 -14.51 8.33
CA ASP A 162 -27.65 -14.13 7.06
C ASP A 162 -27.23 -15.13 5.97
N ASP A 163 -28.23 -15.82 5.42
CA ASP A 163 -28.06 -16.80 4.35
C ASP A 163 -27.62 -16.14 3.03
N GLU A 164 -27.69 -14.80 2.92
CA GLU A 164 -27.19 -14.05 1.74
C GLU A 164 -25.67 -14.18 1.55
N PHE A 165 -24.93 -14.60 2.59
CA PHE A 165 -23.48 -14.80 2.55
C PHE A 165 -23.07 -16.26 2.33
N GLU A 166 -24.00 -17.14 1.97
CA GLU A 166 -23.66 -18.52 1.58
C GLU A 166 -22.61 -18.54 0.46
N GLU A 167 -21.72 -19.54 0.52
CA GLU A 167 -20.54 -19.65 -0.32
C GLU A 167 -20.97 -19.91 -1.78
N ALA A 168 -21.12 -18.86 -2.59
CA ALA A 168 -21.12 -19.03 -4.03
C ALA A 168 -19.77 -19.64 -4.41
N ASP A 169 -19.80 -20.82 -5.05
CA ASP A 169 -18.66 -21.65 -5.47
C ASP A 169 -17.50 -20.84 -6.05
N LEU A 170 -16.65 -20.30 -5.19
CA LEU A 170 -15.43 -19.61 -5.54
C LEU A 170 -14.31 -20.46 -4.95
N GLU A 171 -13.47 -21.00 -5.85
CA GLU A 171 -12.25 -21.76 -5.52
C GLU A 171 -11.57 -21.15 -4.29
N PRO A 172 -11.30 -21.95 -3.24
CA PRO A 172 -10.61 -21.44 -2.05
C PRO A 172 -9.30 -20.80 -2.49
N SER A 173 -9.07 -19.55 -2.05
CA SER A 173 -7.80 -18.85 -2.27
C SER A 173 -6.73 -19.49 -1.39
N VAL A 174 -6.33 -20.72 -1.70
CA VAL A 174 -5.20 -21.37 -1.05
C VAL A 174 -3.98 -20.57 -1.46
N PRO A 175 -3.26 -19.93 -0.52
CA PRO A 175 -2.06 -19.18 -0.86
C PRO A 175 -1.13 -20.10 -1.62
N MET A 176 -0.64 -19.66 -2.78
CA MET A 176 0.28 -20.50 -3.55
C MET A 176 1.53 -20.72 -2.69
N ARG A 177 1.71 -21.95 -2.20
CA ARG A 177 2.88 -22.33 -1.41
C ARG A 177 4.04 -22.60 -2.35
N LEU A 178 4.66 -21.52 -2.84
CA LEU A 178 5.99 -21.62 -3.43
C LEU A 178 7.03 -21.89 -2.34
N ARG A 179 8.15 -22.50 -2.73
CA ARG A 179 9.34 -22.58 -1.87
C ARG A 179 9.79 -21.17 -1.52
N ASP A 180 10.46 -21.02 -0.39
CA ASP A 180 11.05 -19.74 0.02
C ASP A 180 11.91 -19.16 -1.11
N PHE A 181 11.71 -17.87 -1.36
CA PHE A 181 12.47 -17.14 -2.36
C PHE A 181 13.89 -16.97 -1.88
N ARG A 182 14.87 -17.28 -2.74
CA ARG A 182 16.26 -16.87 -2.56
C ARG A 182 16.47 -15.61 -3.38
N THR A 183 16.56 -14.47 -2.70
CA THR A 183 16.72 -13.17 -3.35
C THR A 183 18.14 -12.66 -3.18
N PRO A 184 18.76 -12.07 -4.22
CA PRO A 184 20.09 -11.53 -4.10
C PRO A 184 20.08 -10.31 -3.17
N SER A 185 21.13 -10.16 -2.35
CA SER A 185 21.32 -8.98 -1.49
C SER A 185 21.81 -7.76 -2.25
N SER A 186 22.25 -7.93 -3.50
CA SER A 186 22.59 -6.84 -4.41
C SER A 186 22.28 -7.20 -5.87
N LEU A 187 22.03 -6.19 -6.69
CA LEU A 187 21.83 -6.33 -8.13
C LEU A 187 22.56 -5.21 -8.84
N ASP A 188 23.44 -5.56 -9.78
CA ASP A 188 23.88 -4.60 -10.79
C ASP A 188 22.81 -4.51 -11.88
N LEU A 189 22.23 -3.32 -12.02
CA LEU A 189 21.13 -3.04 -12.93
C LEU A 189 21.56 -3.17 -14.39
N LYS A 190 22.81 -2.83 -14.75
CA LYS A 190 23.29 -2.97 -16.13
C LYS A 190 23.48 -4.44 -16.48
N ASP A 191 24.11 -5.21 -15.60
CA ASP A 191 24.32 -6.65 -15.82
C ASP A 191 22.99 -7.41 -15.87
N ALA A 192 22.00 -6.98 -15.08
CA ALA A 192 20.64 -7.50 -15.11
C ALA A 192 19.81 -7.03 -16.32
N GLY A 193 20.38 -6.18 -17.19
CA GLY A 193 19.69 -5.60 -18.34
C GLY A 193 18.54 -4.66 -17.98
N VAL A 194 18.53 -4.13 -16.75
CA VAL A 194 17.52 -3.18 -16.28
C VAL A 194 17.83 -1.79 -16.84
N ALA A 195 16.96 -1.33 -17.74
CA ALA A 195 17.06 -0.02 -18.36
C ALA A 195 16.25 1.05 -17.62
N SER A 196 15.30 0.64 -16.77
CA SER A 196 14.41 1.57 -16.08
C SER A 196 14.10 1.15 -14.64
N VAL A 197 14.00 2.15 -13.77
CA VAL A 197 13.51 2.01 -12.39
C VAL A 197 12.26 2.87 -12.22
N ILE A 198 11.19 2.27 -11.73
CA ILE A 198 9.96 2.97 -11.36
C ILE A 198 9.85 2.99 -9.84
N TRP A 199 9.87 4.20 -9.28
CA TRP A 199 9.74 4.47 -7.86
C TRP A 199 8.25 4.54 -7.48
N CYS A 200 7.77 3.47 -6.86
CA CYS A 200 6.41 3.32 -6.31
C CYS A 200 6.44 3.46 -4.78
N THR A 201 7.20 4.43 -4.28
CA THR A 201 7.52 4.61 -2.85
C THR A 201 6.55 5.54 -2.11
N GLY A 202 5.46 5.96 -2.75
CA GLY A 202 4.45 6.85 -2.18
C GLY A 202 4.84 8.32 -2.28
N TYR A 203 4.13 9.15 -1.52
CA TYR A 203 4.27 10.61 -1.51
C TYR A 203 4.53 11.10 -0.09
N ALA A 204 5.11 12.30 0.01
CA ALA A 204 5.14 13.08 1.24
C ALA A 204 4.17 14.26 1.12
N PHE A 205 3.70 14.79 2.25
CA PHE A 205 3.00 16.07 2.27
C PHE A 205 4.03 17.20 2.16
N ASP A 206 3.82 18.12 1.22
CA ASP A 206 4.57 19.38 1.16
C ASP A 206 3.88 20.42 2.06
N LEU A 207 4.43 20.60 3.25
CA LEU A 207 3.90 21.48 4.29
C LEU A 207 4.91 22.56 4.71
N ASP A 208 5.96 22.78 3.91
CA ASP A 208 7.06 23.72 4.22
C ASP A 208 6.60 25.18 4.35
N TRP A 209 5.42 25.49 3.81
CA TRP A 209 4.78 26.80 3.93
C TRP A 209 4.16 27.05 5.32
N VAL A 210 3.95 26.00 6.13
CA VAL A 210 3.42 26.10 7.50
C VAL A 210 4.58 26.19 8.48
N ARG A 211 4.98 27.42 8.83
CA ARG A 211 6.14 27.70 9.72
C ARG A 211 5.73 27.79 11.19
N LEU A 212 5.18 26.72 11.74
CA LEU A 212 4.72 26.63 13.13
C LEU A 212 5.29 25.40 13.84
N PRO A 213 5.48 25.42 15.18
CA PRO A 213 6.04 24.30 15.95
C PRO A 213 4.98 23.21 16.21
N ILE A 214 4.36 22.70 15.14
CA ILE A 214 3.27 21.71 15.16
C ILE A 214 3.63 20.44 14.40
N PHE A 215 4.91 20.21 14.14
CA PHE A 215 5.44 19.04 13.45
C PHE A 215 6.37 18.27 14.38
N ASP A 216 6.40 16.95 14.22
CA ASP A 216 7.38 16.11 14.90
C ASP A 216 8.76 16.13 14.20
N ASP A 217 9.73 15.41 14.74
CA ASP A 217 11.09 15.30 14.18
C ASP A 217 11.13 14.71 12.76
N ARG A 218 10.02 14.16 12.27
CA ARG A 218 9.86 13.59 10.92
C ARG A 218 9.09 14.53 9.99
N GLY A 219 8.75 15.75 10.43
CA GLY A 219 7.94 16.69 9.67
C GLY A 219 6.46 16.28 9.57
N THR A 220 5.99 15.36 10.40
CA THR A 220 4.58 14.93 10.41
C THR A 220 3.76 15.87 11.29
N PRO A 221 2.59 16.34 10.83
CA PRO A 221 1.68 17.13 11.65
C PRO A 221 1.32 16.46 12.98
N VAL A 222 1.60 17.15 14.09
CA VAL A 222 1.14 16.77 15.43
C VAL A 222 -0.27 17.31 15.62
N GLN A 223 -1.24 16.39 15.63
CA GLN A 223 -2.66 16.72 15.69
C GLN A 223 -3.47 15.69 16.48
N GLN A 224 -4.63 16.09 16.96
CA GLN A 224 -5.67 15.20 17.46
C GLN A 224 -6.96 15.41 16.65
N ARG A 225 -7.30 14.43 15.81
CA ARG A 225 -8.42 14.50 14.85
C ARG A 225 -8.46 15.81 14.05
N GLY A 226 -7.31 16.22 13.54
CA GLY A 226 -7.09 17.43 12.76
C GLY A 226 -6.82 18.69 13.58
N VAL A 227 -7.08 18.70 14.89
CA VAL A 227 -6.83 19.86 15.76
C VAL A 227 -5.36 19.93 16.15
N THR A 228 -4.73 21.09 15.96
CA THR A 228 -3.31 21.32 16.30
C THR A 228 -3.16 22.11 17.60
N SER A 229 -1.93 22.22 18.12
CA SER A 229 -1.63 23.10 19.26
C SER A 229 -1.59 24.58 18.88
N ALA A 230 -1.59 24.94 17.59
CA ALA A 230 -1.66 26.31 17.11
C ALA A 230 -3.13 26.73 16.91
N PRO A 231 -3.66 27.69 17.70
CA PRO A 231 -5.05 28.11 17.58
C PRO A 231 -5.39 28.61 16.17
N GLY A 232 -6.52 28.15 15.64
CA GLY A 232 -6.99 28.54 14.30
C GLY A 232 -6.38 27.74 13.14
N LEU A 233 -5.46 26.81 13.40
CA LEU A 233 -4.90 25.93 12.38
C LEU A 233 -5.30 24.47 12.59
N TYR A 234 -5.79 23.85 11.51
CA TYR A 234 -6.31 22.49 11.49
C TYR A 234 -5.80 21.74 10.26
N PHE A 235 -5.69 20.41 10.36
CA PHE A 235 -5.42 19.52 9.23
C PHE A 235 -6.68 18.71 8.90
N LEU A 236 -6.88 18.41 7.62
CA LEU A 236 -7.96 17.54 7.14
C LEU A 236 -7.40 16.63 6.04
N GLY A 237 -7.87 15.37 6.02
CA GLY A 237 -7.50 14.42 4.97
C GLY A 237 -6.13 13.76 5.14
N LEU A 238 -5.50 13.85 6.31
CA LEU A 238 -4.28 13.11 6.60
C LEU A 238 -4.57 11.60 6.67
N HIS A 239 -3.58 10.78 6.30
CA HIS A 239 -3.65 9.34 6.51
C HIS A 239 -3.83 9.04 7.99
N TRP A 240 -4.81 8.18 8.31
CA TRP A 240 -5.09 7.78 9.70
C TRP A 240 -5.30 8.96 10.67
N MET A 241 -5.82 10.10 10.18
CA MET A 241 -6.03 11.30 11.00
C MET A 241 -6.90 11.02 12.22
N HIS A 242 -7.99 10.28 12.01
CA HIS A 242 -8.85 9.75 13.05
C HIS A 242 -9.05 8.25 12.89
N THR A 243 -9.45 7.83 11.68
CA THR A 243 -9.78 6.45 11.33
C THR A 243 -9.02 6.01 10.09
N PHE A 244 -9.06 4.72 9.78
CA PHE A 244 -8.47 4.17 8.55
C PHE A 244 -8.95 4.93 7.28
N LYS A 245 -10.23 5.35 7.24
CA LYS A 245 -10.81 6.04 6.09
C LYS A 245 -10.53 7.56 6.00
N SER A 246 -9.92 8.18 7.01
CA SER A 246 -9.74 9.64 7.09
C SER A 246 -9.11 10.29 5.86
N GLY A 247 -8.06 9.67 5.30
CA GLY A 247 -7.33 10.20 4.14
C GLY A 247 -7.93 9.82 2.78
N THR A 248 -9.19 9.41 2.74
CA THR A 248 -9.85 8.89 1.53
C THR A 248 -11.08 9.71 1.18
N LEU A 249 -11.47 9.73 -0.10
CA LEU A 249 -12.73 10.37 -0.53
C LEU A 249 -13.96 9.79 0.17
N PHE A 250 -13.91 8.51 0.54
CA PHE A 250 -15.00 7.82 1.25
C PHE A 250 -15.16 8.29 2.71
N GLY A 251 -14.06 8.64 3.39
CA GLY A 251 -14.07 8.91 4.84
C GLY A 251 -13.79 10.34 5.28
N VAL A 252 -13.21 11.18 4.41
CA VAL A 252 -12.81 12.56 4.78
C VAL A 252 -13.97 13.42 5.30
N GLY A 253 -15.21 13.12 4.88
CA GLY A 253 -16.40 13.83 5.31
C GLY A 253 -16.66 13.77 6.82
N ASP A 254 -16.38 12.63 7.47
CA ASP A 254 -16.60 12.44 8.90
C ASP A 254 -15.68 13.34 9.74
N ASP A 255 -14.45 13.53 9.27
CA ASP A 255 -13.47 14.41 9.91
C ASP A 255 -13.73 15.88 9.60
N ALA A 256 -14.18 16.19 8.38
CA ALA A 256 -14.59 17.54 8.01
C ALA A 256 -15.78 18.01 8.87
N ALA A 257 -16.77 17.16 9.10
CA ALA A 257 -17.92 17.46 9.96
C ALA A 257 -17.49 17.72 11.41
N TYR A 258 -16.58 16.90 11.95
CA TYR A 258 -16.02 17.10 13.29
C TYR A 258 -15.28 18.44 13.42
N LEU A 259 -14.39 18.75 12.47
CA LEU A 259 -13.63 19.99 12.50
C LEU A 259 -14.52 21.21 12.34
N ALA A 260 -15.53 21.16 11.47
CA ALA A 260 -16.50 22.24 11.31
C ALA A 260 -17.24 22.54 12.63
N GLN A 261 -17.69 21.50 13.34
CA GLN A 261 -18.33 21.65 14.65
C GLN A 261 -17.36 22.24 15.68
N HIS A 262 -16.13 21.73 15.74
CA HIS A 262 -15.10 22.22 16.66
C HIS A 262 -14.78 23.70 16.43
N ILE A 263 -14.60 24.10 15.17
CA ILE A 263 -14.30 25.49 14.79
C ILE A 263 -15.46 26.42 15.19
N ALA A 264 -16.71 26.01 14.96
CA ALA A 264 -17.89 26.80 15.30
C ALA A 264 -18.02 27.03 16.82
N GLN A 265 -17.70 26.02 17.63
CA GLN A 265 -17.73 26.12 19.10
C GLN A 265 -16.63 27.07 19.62
N THR A 266 -15.42 26.96 19.07
CA THR A 266 -14.29 27.81 19.46
C THR A 266 -14.49 29.27 19.03
N ALA A 267 -15.12 29.52 17.88
CA ALA A 267 -15.42 30.89 17.42
C ALA A 267 -16.54 31.57 18.23
N ALA A 268 -17.37 30.80 18.92
CA ALA A 268 -18.46 31.31 19.76
C ALA A 268 -18.04 31.57 21.22
N SER A 269 -16.81 31.21 21.59
CA SER A 269 -16.23 31.37 22.95
C SER A 269 -15.30 32.58 23.01
#